data_AF-A0A3M8RUB8-F1
#
_entry.id   AF-A0A3M8RUB8-F1
#
_cell.length_a   1.000
_cell.length_b   1.000
_cell.length_c   1.000
_cell.angle_alpha   90.00
_cell.angle_beta   90.00
_cell.angle_gamma   90.00
#
_symmetry.space_group_name_H-M   'P 1'
#
loop_
_entity.id
_entity.type
_entity.pdbx_description
1 polymer ?
#
loop_
_entity_poly.entity_id
_entity_poly.type
_entity_poly.pdbx_seq_one_letter_code
_entity_poly.pdbx_strand_id
1 'polypeptide(L)'
;MAAVISERNTHDAELSRAREALASLVNNGDLDRLVHLARLIGSAQDAMNDEMVTRLSAMAGDGLDLLDRVNHSGVVKALPAITALVENGDLERLVHLARLAGAAQDSLNDEMVTRLAGMAGDALCLVDRITRTGAVERLLGVAEQVEKTHVLTDFLQCLAGAAAEAAQAPMPKGGIGGLWEIVKQPETQQTIQFLMLVGKHFRSCRLAHPAEP
;
A
#
# COMPACT_ATOMS: atom_id res chain seq x y z
N MET A 1 -48.04 -11.65 -100.62
CA MET A 1 -48.28 -10.24 -100.22
C MET A 1 -49.29 -10.09 -99.07
N ALA A 2 -50.33 -10.92 -98.93
CA ALA A 2 -51.35 -10.75 -97.87
C ALA A 2 -50.88 -11.06 -96.43
N ALA A 3 -50.01 -12.06 -96.22
CA ALA A 3 -49.53 -12.43 -94.89
C ALA A 3 -48.63 -11.36 -94.24
N VAL A 4 -47.73 -10.76 -95.02
CA VAL A 4 -46.80 -9.69 -94.56
C VAL A 4 -47.54 -8.41 -94.15
N ILE A 5 -48.70 -8.13 -94.75
CA ILE A 5 -49.53 -6.94 -94.40
C ILE A 5 -50.34 -7.19 -93.12
N SER A 6 -50.70 -8.45 -92.83
CA SER A 6 -51.42 -8.81 -91.59
C SER A 6 -50.50 -8.82 -90.38
N GLU A 7 -49.29 -9.38 -90.48
CA GLU A 7 -48.30 -9.38 -89.40
C GLU A 7 -47.82 -7.96 -89.04
N ARG A 8 -47.66 -7.09 -90.05
CA ARG A 8 -47.28 -5.70 -89.84
C ARG A 8 -48.36 -4.90 -89.13
N ASN A 9 -49.64 -5.11 -89.46
CA ASN A 9 -50.76 -4.45 -88.76
C ASN A 9 -50.91 -4.92 -87.32
N THR A 10 -50.66 -6.20 -87.02
CA THR A 10 -50.70 -6.69 -85.63
C THR A 10 -49.53 -6.12 -84.81
N HIS A 11 -48.34 -6.03 -85.40
CA HIS A 11 -47.18 -5.45 -84.73
C HIS A 11 -47.35 -3.95 -84.48
N ASP A 12 -47.88 -3.20 -85.46
CA ASP A 12 -48.17 -1.76 -85.34
C ASP A 12 -49.28 -1.48 -84.30
N ALA A 13 -50.27 -2.37 -84.19
CA ALA A 13 -51.32 -2.29 -83.18
C ALA A 13 -50.79 -2.58 -81.76
N GLU A 14 -49.91 -3.56 -81.61
CA GLU A 14 -49.25 -3.84 -80.33
C GLU A 14 -48.31 -2.72 -79.91
N LEU A 15 -47.52 -2.17 -80.85
CA LEU A 15 -46.68 -1.00 -80.61
C LEU A 15 -47.50 0.23 -80.19
N SER A 16 -48.66 0.44 -80.81
CA SER A 16 -49.55 1.54 -80.45
C SER A 16 -50.13 1.38 -79.05
N ARG A 17 -50.58 0.16 -78.69
CA ARG A 17 -51.04 -0.13 -77.32
C ARG A 17 -49.95 0.00 -76.28
N ALA A 18 -48.75 -0.51 -76.57
CA ALA A 18 -47.61 -0.36 -75.67
C ALA A 18 -47.24 1.12 -75.49
N ARG A 19 -47.31 1.92 -76.56
CA ARG A 19 -47.04 3.36 -76.52
C ARG A 19 -48.10 4.14 -75.74
N GLU A 20 -49.37 3.79 -75.87
CA GLU A 20 -50.47 4.37 -75.07
C GLU A 20 -50.34 3.99 -73.59
N ALA A 21 -50.01 2.73 -73.29
CA ALA A 21 -49.77 2.28 -71.92
C ALA A 21 -48.57 3.00 -71.29
N LEU A 22 -47.45 3.13 -72.00
CA LEU A 22 -46.30 3.93 -71.56
C LEU A 22 -46.66 5.42 -71.41
N ALA A 23 -47.41 6.00 -72.35
CA ALA A 23 -47.87 7.38 -72.24
C ALA A 23 -48.77 7.59 -71.00
N SER A 24 -49.62 6.60 -70.67
CA SER A 24 -50.44 6.65 -69.46
C SER A 24 -49.60 6.54 -68.17
N LEU A 25 -48.56 5.71 -68.16
CA LEU A 25 -47.63 5.57 -67.04
C LEU A 25 -46.75 6.81 -66.84
N VAL A 26 -46.38 7.48 -67.94
CA VAL A 26 -45.65 8.76 -67.92
C VAL A 26 -46.56 9.89 -67.42
N ASN A 27 -47.79 9.99 -67.93
CA ASN A 27 -48.72 11.05 -67.55
C ASN A 27 -49.21 10.95 -66.11
N ASN A 28 -49.33 9.74 -65.57
CA ASN A 28 -49.72 9.52 -64.17
C ASN A 28 -48.52 9.54 -63.19
N GLY A 29 -47.30 9.75 -63.68
CA GLY A 29 -46.09 9.88 -62.86
C GLY A 29 -45.55 8.57 -62.26
N ASP A 30 -46.17 7.43 -62.56
CA ASP A 30 -45.74 6.13 -62.01
C ASP A 30 -44.41 5.66 -62.60
N LEU A 31 -44.08 6.05 -63.84
CA LEU A 31 -42.76 5.76 -64.41
C LEU A 31 -41.63 6.43 -63.61
N ASP A 32 -41.84 7.67 -63.17
CA ASP A 32 -40.87 8.44 -62.38
C ASP A 32 -40.67 7.81 -61.00
N ARG A 33 -41.75 7.37 -60.35
CA ARG A 33 -41.70 6.62 -59.09
C ARG A 33 -40.96 5.29 -59.21
N LEU A 34 -41.17 4.54 -60.29
CA LEU A 34 -40.44 3.30 -60.54
C LEU A 34 -38.94 3.55 -60.75
N VAL A 35 -38.58 4.63 -61.44
CA VAL A 35 -37.18 5.03 -61.60
C VAL A 35 -36.55 5.44 -60.27
N HIS A 36 -37.26 6.20 -59.44
CA HIS A 36 -36.79 6.55 -58.09
C HIS A 36 -36.67 5.34 -57.17
N LEU A 37 -37.62 4.40 -57.23
CA LEU A 37 -37.57 3.16 -56.49
C LEU A 37 -36.38 2.30 -56.95
N ALA A 38 -36.15 2.18 -58.26
CA ALA A 38 -35.01 1.45 -58.80
C ALA A 38 -33.68 2.07 -58.36
N ARG A 39 -33.57 3.41 -58.35
CA ARG A 39 -32.38 4.12 -57.83
C ARG A 39 -32.20 3.93 -56.33
N LEU A 40 -33.28 3.98 -55.56
CA LEU A 40 -33.26 3.78 -54.12
C LEU A 40 -32.84 2.34 -53.77
N ILE A 41 -33.42 1.34 -54.45
CA ILE A 41 -33.04 -0.07 -54.29
C ILE A 41 -31.59 -0.29 -54.69
N GLY A 42 -31.13 0.30 -55.81
CA GLY A 42 -29.72 0.25 -56.21
C GLY A 42 -28.80 0.83 -55.13
N SER A 43 -29.09 2.04 -54.65
CA SER A 43 -28.29 2.67 -53.59
C SER A 43 -28.34 1.92 -52.26
N ALA A 44 -29.47 1.29 -51.91
CA ALA A 44 -29.60 0.48 -50.72
C ALA A 44 -28.82 -0.83 -50.85
N GLN A 45 -28.83 -1.46 -52.03
CA GLN A 45 -28.02 -2.64 -52.32
C GLN A 45 -26.53 -2.31 -52.28
N ASP A 46 -26.12 -1.21 -52.89
CA ASP A 46 -24.71 -0.76 -52.89
C ASP A 46 -24.24 -0.45 -51.47
N ALA A 47 -25.02 0.30 -50.68
CA ALA A 47 -24.68 0.62 -49.29
C ALA A 47 -24.61 -0.63 -48.39
N MET A 48 -25.54 -1.58 -48.57
CA MET A 48 -25.49 -2.86 -47.85
C MET A 48 -24.26 -3.68 -48.25
N ASN A 49 -23.89 -3.67 -49.53
CA ASN A 49 -22.72 -4.35 -50.02
C ASN A 49 -21.43 -3.71 -49.46
N ASP A 50 -21.34 -2.39 -49.47
CA ASP A 50 -20.18 -1.65 -48.94
C ASP A 50 -20.00 -1.84 -47.43
N GLU A 51 -21.09 -1.87 -46.65
CA GLU A 51 -21.04 -2.17 -45.22
C GLU A 51 -20.62 -3.63 -44.96
N MET A 52 -21.12 -4.59 -45.75
CA MET A 52 -20.66 -5.98 -45.67
C MET A 52 -19.17 -6.10 -46.02
N VAL A 53 -18.71 -5.44 -47.08
CA VAL A 53 -17.31 -5.42 -47.49
C VAL A 53 -16.45 -4.78 -46.42
N THR A 54 -16.90 -3.69 -45.81
CA THR A 54 -16.17 -2.99 -44.73
C THR A 54 -16.04 -3.87 -43.50
N ARG A 55 -17.13 -4.48 -43.03
CA ARG A 55 -17.10 -5.39 -41.88
C ARG A 55 -16.29 -6.65 -42.13
N LEU A 56 -16.42 -7.23 -43.32
CA LEU A 56 -15.64 -8.40 -43.70
C LEU A 56 -14.15 -8.06 -43.76
N SER A 57 -13.80 -6.90 -44.30
CA SER A 57 -12.41 -6.42 -44.35
C SER A 57 -11.85 -6.14 -42.95
N ALA A 58 -12.65 -5.54 -42.07
CA ALA A 58 -12.27 -5.33 -40.67
C ALA A 58 -12.07 -6.67 -39.94
N MET A 59 -13.01 -7.61 -40.08
CA MET A 59 -12.91 -8.94 -39.47
C MET A 59 -11.71 -9.74 -40.01
N ALA A 60 -11.41 -9.61 -41.31
CA ALA A 60 -10.23 -10.22 -41.91
C ALA A 60 -8.93 -9.58 -41.38
N GLY A 61 -8.89 -8.26 -41.25
CA GLY A 61 -7.76 -7.53 -40.65
C GLY A 61 -7.52 -7.94 -39.20
N ASP A 62 -8.55 -7.87 -38.35
CA ASP A 62 -8.49 -8.30 -36.96
C ASP A 62 -8.09 -9.78 -36.84
N GLY A 63 -8.59 -10.64 -37.73
CA GLY A 63 -8.23 -12.04 -37.79
C GLY A 63 -6.75 -12.27 -38.12
N LEU A 64 -6.20 -11.52 -39.08
CA LEU A 64 -4.78 -11.57 -39.44
C LEU A 64 -3.89 -11.04 -38.32
N ASP A 65 -4.29 -9.97 -37.64
CA ASP A 65 -3.57 -9.43 -36.49
C ASP A 65 -3.54 -10.41 -35.31
N LEU A 66 -4.65 -11.11 -35.05
CA LEU A 66 -4.68 -12.18 -34.06
C LEU A 66 -3.76 -13.35 -34.44
N LEU A 67 -3.76 -13.75 -35.71
CA LEU A 67 -2.87 -14.80 -36.22
C LEU A 67 -1.39 -14.41 -36.05
N ASP A 68 -1.03 -13.17 -36.40
CA ASP A 68 0.33 -12.67 -36.23
C ASP A 68 0.72 -12.60 -34.75
N ARG A 69 -0.18 -12.14 -33.89
CA ARG A 69 0.05 -12.11 -32.43
C ARG A 69 0.17 -13.50 -31.83
N VAL A 70 -0.61 -14.49 -32.27
CA VAL A 70 -0.49 -15.89 -31.85
C VAL A 70 0.84 -16.50 -32.31
N ASN A 71 1.25 -16.19 -33.53
CA ASN A 71 2.54 -16.63 -34.08
C ASN A 71 3.73 -16.01 -33.33
N HIS A 72 3.64 -14.72 -32.97
CA HIS A 72 4.73 -13.99 -32.31
C HIS A 72 4.78 -14.18 -30.78
N SER A 73 3.63 -14.35 -30.12
CA SER A 73 3.55 -14.51 -28.65
C SER A 73 4.09 -15.84 -28.13
N GLY A 74 4.40 -16.79 -29.02
CA GLY A 74 4.86 -18.13 -28.62
C GLY A 74 3.79 -18.96 -27.91
N VAL A 75 2.53 -18.51 -27.88
CA VAL A 75 1.39 -19.24 -27.26
C VAL A 75 1.26 -20.64 -27.84
N VAL A 76 1.47 -20.80 -29.15
CA VAL A 76 1.47 -22.11 -29.82
C VAL A 76 2.54 -23.05 -29.25
N LYS A 77 3.69 -22.52 -28.83
CA LYS A 77 4.77 -23.29 -28.20
C LYS A 77 4.50 -23.60 -26.73
N ALA A 78 3.73 -22.75 -26.03
CA ALA A 78 3.39 -22.92 -24.62
C ALA A 78 2.16 -23.84 -24.41
N LEU A 79 1.24 -23.90 -25.37
CA LEU A 79 0.01 -24.69 -25.31
C LEU A 79 0.24 -26.16 -24.96
N PRO A 80 1.21 -26.89 -25.55
CA PRO A 80 1.47 -28.28 -25.17
C PRO A 80 1.90 -28.44 -23.71
N ALA A 81 2.72 -27.53 -23.19
CA ALA A 81 3.17 -27.56 -21.80
C ALA A 81 2.01 -27.24 -20.83
N ILE A 82 1.17 -26.26 -21.17
CA ILE A 82 -0.04 -25.92 -20.39
C ILE A 82 -1.04 -27.08 -20.44
N THR A 83 -1.22 -27.71 -21.60
CA THR A 83 -2.07 -28.89 -21.75
C THR A 83 -1.58 -30.04 -20.88
N ALA A 84 -0.27 -30.32 -20.89
CA ALA A 84 0.32 -31.33 -20.01
C ALA A 84 0.14 -30.98 -18.51
N LEU A 85 0.24 -29.70 -18.13
CA LEU A 85 0.00 -29.26 -16.75
C LEU A 85 -1.47 -29.43 -16.34
N VAL A 86 -2.41 -29.22 -17.26
CA VAL A 86 -3.85 -29.43 -17.03
C VAL A 86 -4.16 -30.93 -16.94
N GLU A 87 -3.68 -31.73 -17.89
CA GLU A 87 -3.94 -33.18 -17.95
C GLU A 87 -3.33 -33.93 -16.75
N ASN A 88 -2.15 -33.53 -16.29
CA ASN A 88 -1.52 -34.11 -15.10
C ASN A 88 -2.08 -33.53 -13.78
N GLY A 89 -2.99 -32.56 -13.83
CA GLY A 89 -3.59 -31.90 -12.67
C GLY A 89 -2.63 -30.96 -11.91
N ASP A 90 -1.45 -30.70 -12.45
CA ASP A 90 -0.44 -29.84 -11.84
C ASP A 90 -0.86 -28.37 -11.86
N LEU A 91 -1.64 -27.94 -12.84
CA LEU A 91 -2.22 -26.59 -12.86
C LEU A 91 -3.14 -26.37 -11.65
N GLU A 92 -3.98 -27.35 -11.31
CA GLU A 92 -4.87 -27.32 -10.15
C GLU A 92 -4.05 -27.22 -8.84
N ARG A 93 -3.00 -28.03 -8.73
CA ARG A 93 -2.09 -28.02 -7.57
C ARG A 93 -1.37 -26.69 -7.41
N LEU A 94 -0.91 -26.08 -8.51
CA LEU A 94 -0.30 -24.75 -8.51
C LEU A 94 -1.29 -23.68 -8.07
N VAL A 95 -2.56 -23.75 -8.50
CA VAL A 95 -3.61 -22.85 -8.05
C VAL A 95 -3.88 -23.01 -6.56
N HIS A 96 -3.95 -24.24 -6.05
CA HIS A 96 -4.11 -24.48 -4.61
C HIS A 96 -2.91 -23.99 -3.80
N LEU A 97 -1.69 -24.19 -4.28
CA LEU A 97 -0.48 -23.68 -3.64
C LEU A 97 -0.46 -22.15 -3.63
N ALA A 98 -0.84 -21.50 -4.73
CA ALA A 98 -0.93 -20.05 -4.82
C ALA A 98 -1.97 -19.49 -3.83
N ARG A 99 -3.14 -20.14 -3.72
CA ARG A 99 -4.17 -19.76 -2.73
C ARG A 99 -3.68 -19.95 -1.29
N LEU A 100 -3.00 -21.06 -1.00
CA LEU A 100 -2.42 -21.32 0.32
C LEU A 100 -1.34 -20.29 0.66
N ALA A 101 -0.45 -19.99 -0.29
CA ALA A 101 0.60 -18.99 -0.13
C ALA A 101 0.00 -17.59 0.10
N GLY A 102 -1.04 -17.22 -0.66
CA GLY A 102 -1.78 -15.98 -0.44
C GLY A 102 -2.39 -15.92 0.96
N ALA A 103 -3.12 -16.96 1.38
CA ALA A 103 -3.73 -17.02 2.71
C ALA A 103 -2.70 -16.98 3.85
N ALA A 104 -1.57 -17.66 3.69
CA ALA A 104 -0.46 -17.62 4.64
C ALA A 104 0.16 -16.22 4.71
N GLN A 105 0.36 -15.57 3.56
CA GLN A 105 0.91 -14.23 3.47
C GLN A 105 -0.04 -13.19 4.10
N ASP A 106 -1.34 -13.30 3.86
CA ASP A 106 -2.36 -12.44 4.47
C ASP A 106 -2.41 -12.64 5.99
N SER A 107 -2.39 -13.89 6.48
CA SER A 107 -2.40 -14.20 7.91
C SER A 107 -1.16 -13.66 8.64
N LEU A 108 0.03 -13.77 8.03
CA LEU A 108 1.26 -13.21 8.58
C LEU A 108 1.21 -11.68 8.63
N ASN A 109 0.59 -11.05 7.63
CA ASN A 109 0.43 -9.61 7.58
C ASN A 109 -0.52 -9.12 8.69
N ASP A 110 -1.67 -9.79 8.86
CA ASP A 110 -2.64 -9.48 9.91
C ASP A 110 -2.05 -9.64 11.32
N GLU A 111 -1.27 -10.70 11.55
CA GLU A 111 -0.57 -10.91 12.83
C GLU A 111 0.49 -9.83 13.09
N MET A 112 1.28 -9.44 12.07
CA MET A 112 2.24 -8.35 12.21
C MET A 112 1.56 -7.01 12.51
N VAL A 113 0.47 -6.69 11.81
CA VAL A 113 -0.31 -5.47 12.03
C VAL A 113 -0.91 -5.47 13.45
N THR A 114 -1.49 -6.59 13.88
CA THR A 114 -2.05 -6.74 15.23
C THR A 114 -0.99 -6.55 16.30
N ARG A 115 0.18 -7.18 16.14
CA ARG A 115 1.29 -7.04 17.09
C ARG A 115 1.86 -5.62 17.13
N LEU A 116 2.01 -4.97 15.98
CA LEU A 116 2.43 -3.57 15.90
C LEU A 116 1.42 -2.64 16.56
N ALA A 117 0.13 -2.84 16.30
CA ALA A 117 -0.94 -2.08 16.93
C ALA A 117 -0.94 -2.27 18.46
N GLY A 118 -0.73 -3.49 18.94
CA GLY A 118 -0.57 -3.81 20.36
C GLY A 118 0.62 -3.08 20.98
N MET A 119 1.80 -3.17 20.37
CA MET A 119 3.01 -2.48 20.86
C MET A 119 2.84 -0.95 20.85
N ALA A 120 2.19 -0.40 19.84
CA ALA A 120 1.89 1.03 19.78
C ALA A 120 0.91 1.45 20.89
N GLY A 121 -0.13 0.63 21.15
CA GLY A 121 -1.06 0.84 22.25
C GLY A 121 -0.37 0.83 23.62
N ASP A 122 0.46 -0.18 23.87
CA ASP A 122 1.23 -0.30 25.11
C ASP A 122 2.20 0.88 25.30
N ALA A 123 2.87 1.32 24.24
CA ALA A 123 3.75 2.48 24.26
C ALA A 123 2.98 3.77 24.58
N LEU A 124 1.80 3.97 23.97
CA LEU A 124 0.95 5.12 24.26
C LEU A 124 0.45 5.10 25.71
N CYS A 125 0.10 3.93 26.25
CA CYS A 125 -0.26 3.79 27.67
C CYS A 125 0.91 4.11 28.61
N LEU A 126 2.13 3.70 28.26
CA LEU A 126 3.33 4.06 29.03
C LEU A 126 3.57 5.57 29.01
N VAL A 127 3.44 6.20 27.84
CA VAL A 127 3.58 7.66 27.69
C VAL A 127 2.50 8.39 28.49
N ASP A 128 1.23 7.98 28.41
CA ASP A 128 0.14 8.58 29.19
C ASP A 128 0.41 8.46 30.69
N ARG A 129 0.85 7.28 31.15
CA ARG A 129 1.18 7.04 32.56
C ARG A 129 2.36 7.91 33.02
N ILE A 130 3.43 7.98 32.24
CA ILE A 130 4.60 8.82 32.53
C ILE A 130 4.21 10.31 32.60
N THR A 131 3.34 10.74 31.70
CA THR A 131 2.83 12.12 31.64
C THR A 131 1.92 12.41 32.84
N ARG A 132 0.94 11.54 33.13
CA ARG A 132 0.00 11.71 34.25
C ARG A 132 0.65 11.62 35.63
N THR A 133 1.67 10.79 35.77
CA THR A 133 2.37 10.67 37.06
C THR A 133 3.29 11.86 37.32
N GLY A 134 3.50 12.77 36.35
CA GLY A 134 4.45 13.88 36.50
C GLY A 134 5.88 13.37 36.78
N ALA A 135 6.19 12.14 36.36
CA ALA A 135 7.49 11.52 36.61
C ALA A 135 8.60 12.29 35.86
N VAL A 136 8.29 12.79 34.65
CA VAL A 136 9.19 13.62 33.86
C VAL A 136 9.48 14.94 34.56
N GLU A 137 8.45 15.61 35.09
CA GLU A 137 8.60 16.89 35.81
C GLU A 137 9.41 16.71 37.10
N ARG A 138 9.20 15.61 37.82
CA ARG A 138 9.99 15.26 39.00
C ARG A 138 11.45 14.99 38.65
N LEU A 139 11.71 14.21 37.60
CA LEU A 139 13.08 13.91 37.13
C LEU A 139 13.79 15.17 36.63
N LEU A 140 13.08 16.03 35.90
CA LEU A 140 13.61 17.31 35.42
C LEU A 140 13.93 18.24 36.60
N GLY A 141 13.06 18.29 37.62
CA GLY A 141 13.31 19.03 38.85
C GLY A 141 14.56 18.54 39.61
N VAL A 142 14.76 17.23 39.72
CA VAL A 142 15.98 16.67 40.32
C VAL A 142 17.21 16.99 39.48
N ALA A 143 17.13 16.86 38.15
CA ALA A 143 18.23 17.18 37.25
C ALA A 143 18.64 18.66 37.35
N GLU A 144 17.66 19.58 37.31
CA GLU A 144 17.92 21.01 37.50
C GLU A 144 18.49 21.33 38.88
N GLN A 145 18.01 20.68 39.94
CA GLN A 145 18.51 20.90 41.30
C GLN A 145 19.96 20.44 41.43
N VAL A 146 20.30 19.30 40.83
CA VAL A 146 21.67 18.76 40.82
C VAL A 146 22.60 19.68 40.02
N GLU A 147 22.14 20.19 38.88
CA GLU A 147 22.92 21.10 38.03
C GLU A 147 23.17 22.45 38.72
N LYS A 148 22.12 23.07 39.28
CA LYS A 148 22.20 24.36 39.98
C LYS A 148 23.11 24.33 41.21
N THR A 149 23.15 23.20 41.91
CA THR A 149 23.92 23.10 43.16
C THR A 149 25.35 22.62 42.92
N HIS A 150 25.72 22.23 41.68
CA HIS A 150 27.02 21.61 41.33
C HIS A 150 27.46 20.44 42.22
N VAL A 151 26.57 19.95 43.10
CA VAL A 151 26.84 18.99 44.15
C VAL A 151 27.45 17.72 43.60
N LEU A 152 26.99 17.25 42.43
CA LEU A 152 27.53 16.04 41.83
C LEU A 152 28.97 16.23 41.35
N THR A 153 29.26 17.35 40.69
CA THR A 153 30.59 17.68 40.19
C THR A 153 31.56 17.92 41.34
N ASP A 154 31.16 18.70 42.33
CA ASP A 154 31.96 19.02 43.51
C ASP A 154 32.20 17.77 44.37
N PHE A 155 31.19 16.91 44.51
CA PHE A 155 31.33 15.64 45.23
C PHE A 155 32.29 14.69 44.52
N LEU A 156 32.21 14.57 43.19
CA LEU A 156 33.13 13.75 42.40
C LEU A 156 34.56 14.29 42.46
N GLN A 157 34.76 15.61 42.41
CA GLN A 157 36.08 16.22 42.58
C GLN A 157 36.64 16.03 43.99
N CYS A 158 35.83 16.24 45.04
CA CYS A 158 36.22 15.99 46.42
C CYS A 158 36.56 14.51 46.66
N LEU A 159 35.79 13.57 46.10
CA LEU A 159 36.09 12.13 46.17
C LEU A 159 37.40 11.78 45.48
N ALA A 160 37.64 12.31 44.28
CA ALA A 160 38.87 12.10 43.55
C ALA A 160 40.08 12.68 44.30
N GLY A 161 39.94 13.87 44.87
CA GLY A 161 40.96 14.51 45.71
C GLY A 161 41.26 13.70 46.97
N ALA A 162 40.23 13.29 47.71
CA ALA A 162 40.37 12.47 48.92
C ALA A 162 41.00 11.10 48.62
N ALA A 163 40.65 10.47 47.49
CA ALA A 163 41.28 9.21 47.07
C ALA A 163 42.76 9.39 46.70
N ALA A 164 43.11 10.49 46.04
CA ALA A 164 44.50 10.81 45.68
C ALA A 164 45.36 11.14 46.91
N GLU A 165 44.80 11.83 47.91
CA GLU A 165 45.46 12.11 49.19
C GLU A 165 45.60 10.85 50.05
N ALA A 166 44.55 10.02 50.13
CA ALA A 166 44.60 8.74 50.85
C ALA A 166 45.66 7.79 50.27
N ALA A 167 45.89 7.81 48.95
CA ALA A 167 46.94 7.04 48.30
C ALA A 167 48.36 7.51 48.64
N GLN A 168 48.53 8.77 49.04
CA GLN A 168 49.82 9.37 49.40
C GLN A 168 50.05 9.46 50.92
N ALA A 169 49.01 9.19 51.72
CA ALA A 169 49.09 9.27 53.17
C ALA A 169 49.92 8.10 53.76
N PRO A 170 50.73 8.37 54.80
CA PRO A 170 51.47 7.32 55.50
C PRO A 170 50.52 6.32 56.17
N MET A 171 50.89 5.03 56.18
CA MET A 171 50.06 3.98 56.77
C MET A 171 49.69 4.34 58.22
N PRO A 172 48.40 4.25 58.60
CA PRO A 172 47.96 4.59 59.94
C PRO A 172 48.64 3.67 60.95
N LYS A 173 49.08 4.25 62.08
CA LYS A 173 49.89 3.58 63.12
C LYS A 173 49.23 2.36 63.79
N GLY A 174 47.94 2.12 63.53
CA GLY A 174 47.20 0.93 63.99
C GLY A 174 47.00 0.84 65.50
N GLY A 175 46.20 -0.13 65.93
CA GLY A 175 45.94 -0.44 67.35
C GLY A 175 44.94 0.47 68.06
N ILE A 176 44.53 0.05 69.27
CA ILE A 176 43.59 0.79 70.14
C ILE A 176 44.09 2.19 70.53
N GLY A 177 45.41 2.36 70.67
CA GLY A 177 46.02 3.67 70.92
C GLY A 177 45.94 4.61 69.72
N GLY A 178 46.19 4.10 68.51
CA GLY A 178 46.06 4.87 67.27
C GLY A 178 44.61 5.26 66.97
N LEU A 179 43.65 4.36 67.24
CA LEU A 179 42.23 4.66 67.12
C LEU A 179 41.80 5.79 68.07
N TRP A 180 42.31 5.78 69.31
CA TRP A 180 42.05 6.82 70.30
C TRP A 180 42.65 8.17 69.93
N GLU A 181 43.83 8.19 69.31
CA GLU A 181 44.41 9.43 68.75
C GLU A 181 43.53 9.99 67.63
N ILE A 182 43.08 9.18 66.68
CA ILE A 182 42.26 9.62 65.54
C ILE A 182 40.92 10.20 66.03
N VAL A 183 40.25 9.56 66.99
CA VAL A 183 38.99 10.04 67.56
C VAL A 183 39.16 11.38 68.31
N LYS A 184 40.34 11.65 68.85
CA LYS A 184 40.65 12.92 69.52
C LYS A 184 40.93 14.07 68.55
N GLN A 185 41.20 13.78 67.29
CA GLN A 185 41.47 14.83 66.30
C GLN A 185 40.21 15.67 66.05
N PRO A 186 40.32 17.00 66.04
CA PRO A 186 39.18 17.89 65.84
C PRO A 186 38.50 17.67 64.48
N GLU A 187 39.25 17.32 63.44
CA GLU A 187 38.72 17.03 62.10
C GLU A 187 37.85 15.76 62.09
N THR A 188 38.28 14.72 62.81
CA THR A 188 37.51 13.48 62.99
C THR A 188 36.22 13.76 63.77
N GLN A 189 36.29 14.60 64.80
CA GLN A 189 35.11 15.00 65.58
C GLN A 189 34.11 15.79 64.74
N GLN A 190 34.58 16.73 63.91
CA GLN A 190 33.74 17.48 62.99
C GLN A 190 33.06 16.57 61.96
N THR A 191 33.79 15.58 61.44
CA THR A 191 33.25 14.59 60.49
C THR A 191 32.15 13.74 61.13
N ILE A 192 32.40 13.23 62.34
CA ILE A 192 31.39 12.47 63.10
C ILE A 192 30.17 13.36 63.42
N GLN A 193 30.38 14.62 63.81
CA GLN A 193 29.31 15.58 64.07
C GLN A 193 28.46 15.85 62.82
N PHE A 194 29.10 16.03 61.67
CA PHE A 194 28.41 16.20 60.39
C PHE A 194 27.57 14.97 60.03
N LEU A 195 28.13 13.76 60.14
CA LEU A 195 27.41 12.51 59.92
C LEU A 195 26.18 12.37 60.82
N MET A 196 26.30 12.76 62.10
CA MET A 196 25.16 12.78 63.02
C MET A 196 24.08 13.79 62.60
N LEU A 197 24.47 14.99 62.15
CA LEU A 197 23.55 16.03 61.66
C LEU A 197 22.81 15.57 60.39
N VAL A 198 23.52 14.98 59.43
CA VAL A 198 22.92 14.39 58.21
C VAL A 198 21.90 13.33 58.60
N GLY A 199 22.25 12.41 59.51
CA GLY A 199 21.33 11.39 60.00
C GLY A 199 20.08 11.96 60.67
N LYS A 200 20.22 13.03 61.45
CA LYS A 200 19.10 13.72 62.12
C LYS A 200 18.15 14.36 61.09
N HIS A 201 18.68 15.05 60.09
CA HIS A 201 17.87 15.64 59.02
C HIS A 201 17.20 14.58 58.16
N PHE A 202 17.92 13.54 57.76
CA PHE A 202 17.38 12.43 56.99
C PHE A 202 16.19 11.77 57.69
N ARG A 203 16.35 11.44 58.99
CA ARG A 203 15.28 10.88 59.82
C ARG A 203 14.07 11.81 59.88
N SER A 204 14.29 13.11 60.04
CA SER A 204 13.21 14.10 60.14
C SER A 204 12.42 14.22 58.82
N CYS A 205 13.10 14.26 57.67
CA CYS A 205 12.45 14.27 56.35
C CYS A 205 11.68 12.98 56.09
N ARG A 206 12.23 11.82 56.48
CA ARG A 206 11.57 10.51 56.34
C ARG A 206 10.34 10.32 57.22
N LEU A 207 10.24 11.08 58.31
CA LEU A 207 9.06 11.08 59.18
C LEU A 207 7.98 12.07 58.67
N ALA A 208 8.38 13.12 57.94
CA ALA A 208 7.46 14.07 57.31
C ALA A 208 6.76 13.50 56.06
N HIS A 209 7.38 12.52 55.39
CA HIS A 209 6.78 11.78 54.28
C HIS A 209 6.76 10.27 54.60
N PRO A 210 5.82 9.79 55.42
CA PRO A 210 5.62 8.36 55.60
C PRO A 210 5.24 7.76 54.24
N ALA A 211 5.88 6.66 53.87
CA ALA A 211 5.43 5.87 52.72
C ALA A 211 4.00 5.38 53.03
N GLU A 212 3.01 5.83 52.27
CA GLU A 212 1.67 5.24 52.32
C GLU A 212 1.79 3.75 51.95
N PRO A 213 1.07 2.86 52.67
CA PRO A 213 1.07 1.43 52.42
C PRO A 213 0.40 1.04 51.09
#